data_AF-A0A7V9QMD1-F1
#
_entry.id   AF-A0A7V9QMD1-F1
#
_cell.length_a   1.000
_cell.length_b   1.000
_cell.length_c   1.000
_cell.angle_alpha   90.00
_cell.angle_beta   90.00
_cell.angle_gamma   90.00
#
_symmetry.space_group_name_H-M   'P 1'
#
loop_
_entity.id
_entity.type
_entity.pdbx_description
1 polymer ?
#
loop_
_entity_poly.entity_id
_entity_poly.type
_entity_poly.pdbx_seq_one_letter_code
_entity_poly.pdbx_strand_id
1 'polypeptide(L)'
;MNSAPDVLVTFDEVVQDESGATYITRVVGAETSLGQWEGWLEFTPEKARGDVITTERETTQPNRVDLRYWATGLSRVFIEGSLKRAIDNVSSGPVLRAEAPPRSAAPHKPRRTPPLDSRTPVLDPFSVYLQGEDILRQQLAALSIEHMRTLIDAYQLDVGTIAAGTSNTGLAEKIVSAVRALRAS
;
A
#
# COMPACT_ATOMS: atom_id res chain seq x y z
N MET A 1 -20.70 -2.21 -8.72
CA MET A 1 -20.31 -0.96 -9.39
C MET A 1 -18.97 -0.58 -8.79
N ASN A 2 -17.91 -0.42 -9.59
CA ASN A 2 -16.64 0.06 -9.05
C ASN A 2 -16.83 1.54 -8.66
N SER A 3 -16.24 1.93 -7.53
CA SER A 3 -16.28 3.33 -7.07
C SER A 3 -15.42 4.21 -7.98
N ALA A 4 -15.71 5.51 -8.01
CA ALA A 4 -14.86 6.47 -8.73
C ALA A 4 -13.43 6.44 -8.16
N PRO A 5 -12.40 6.50 -9.02
CA PRO A 5 -11.02 6.52 -8.57
C PRO A 5 -10.73 7.74 -7.67
N ASP A 6 -9.93 7.52 -6.64
CA ASP A 6 -9.56 8.49 -5.62
C ASP A 6 -8.03 8.64 -5.55
N VAL A 7 -7.56 9.88 -5.42
CA VAL A 7 -6.13 10.18 -5.26
C VAL A 7 -5.77 10.01 -3.79
N LEU A 8 -4.93 9.02 -3.50
CA LEU A 8 -4.57 8.64 -2.13
C LEU A 8 -3.32 9.37 -1.62
N VAL A 9 -2.33 9.53 -2.49
CA VAL A 9 -1.05 10.21 -2.23
C VAL A 9 -0.62 10.96 -3.49
N THR A 10 -0.11 12.18 -3.30
CA THR A 10 0.65 12.92 -4.31
C THR A 10 2.06 13.07 -3.78
N PHE A 11 3.06 12.75 -4.60
CA PHE A 11 4.46 12.94 -4.25
C PHE A 11 4.89 14.36 -4.58
N ASP A 12 5.60 14.99 -3.64
CA ASP A 12 6.15 16.35 -3.83
C ASP A 12 7.40 16.35 -4.73
N GLU A 13 8.15 15.25 -4.75
CA GLU A 13 9.30 15.09 -5.64
C GLU A 13 8.85 14.67 -7.05
N VAL A 14 9.37 15.38 -8.05
CA VAL A 14 9.20 15.00 -9.46
C VAL A 14 10.15 13.88 -9.85
N VAL A 15 9.66 12.98 -10.71
CA VAL A 15 10.48 11.95 -11.36
C VAL A 15 10.73 12.33 -12.81
N GLN A 16 11.84 11.83 -13.36
CA GLN A 16 12.25 12.11 -14.74
C GLN A 16 12.27 10.83 -15.56
N ASP A 17 11.86 10.92 -16.82
CA ASP A 17 12.09 9.85 -17.79
C ASP A 17 13.49 9.94 -18.43
N GLU A 18 13.82 8.97 -19.29
CA GLU A 18 15.10 8.89 -20.00
C GLU A 18 15.36 10.08 -20.94
N SER A 19 14.32 10.82 -21.35
CA SER A 19 14.41 12.02 -22.19
C SER A 19 14.60 13.31 -21.38
N GLY A 20 14.50 13.23 -20.05
CA GLY A 20 14.57 14.36 -19.13
C GLY A 20 13.23 15.09 -18.91
N ALA A 21 12.10 14.52 -19.34
CA ALA A 21 10.79 15.08 -19.03
C ALA A 21 10.42 14.81 -17.56
N THR A 22 9.88 15.82 -16.87
CA THR A 22 9.51 15.75 -15.45
C THR A 22 8.03 15.45 -15.26
N TYR A 23 7.73 14.59 -14.30
CA TYR A 23 6.37 14.16 -13.97
C TYR A 23 6.11 14.27 -12.46
N ILE A 24 4.91 14.74 -12.12
CA ILE A 24 4.35 14.65 -10.78
C ILE A 24 3.68 13.28 -10.65
N THR A 25 4.06 12.53 -9.62
CA THR A 25 3.50 11.20 -9.35
C THR A 25 2.33 11.28 -8.38
N ARG A 26 1.26 10.56 -8.71
CA ARG A 26 0.12 10.31 -7.82
C ARG A 26 -0.14 8.82 -7.71
N VAL A 27 -0.56 8.37 -6.53
CA VAL A 27 -1.15 7.04 -6.36
C VAL A 27 -2.66 7.21 -6.31
N VAL A 28 -3.31 6.48 -7.21
CA VAL A 28 -4.76 6.48 -7.37
C VAL A 28 -5.28 5.09 -7.07
N GLY A 29 -6.47 5.00 -6.49
CA GLY A 29 -7.10 3.73 -6.23
C GLY A 29 -8.61 3.77 -6.37
N ALA A 30 -9.20 2.60 -6.63
CA ALA A 30 -10.63 2.42 -6.73
C ALA A 30 -11.06 1.13 -6.03
N GLU A 31 -12.30 1.15 -5.51
CA GLU A 31 -12.92 -0.05 -4.96
C GLU A 31 -13.48 -0.92 -6.08
N THR A 32 -13.12 -2.20 -6.04
CA THR A 32 -13.60 -3.24 -6.93
C THR A 32 -14.98 -3.74 -6.51
N SER A 33 -15.65 -4.48 -7.40
CA SER A 33 -16.92 -5.16 -7.08
C SER A 33 -16.85 -6.18 -5.94
N LEU A 34 -15.65 -6.62 -5.55
CA LEU A 34 -15.41 -7.55 -4.44
C LEU A 34 -15.10 -6.84 -3.11
N GLY A 35 -15.18 -5.50 -3.07
CA GLY A 35 -14.88 -4.70 -1.87
C GLY A 35 -13.38 -4.53 -1.58
N GLN A 36 -12.51 -5.01 -2.48
CA GLN A 36 -11.07 -4.79 -2.41
C GLN A 36 -10.70 -3.48 -3.11
N TRP A 37 -9.56 -2.89 -2.74
CA TRP A 37 -9.04 -1.67 -3.34
C TRP A 37 -7.86 -1.97 -4.25
N GLU A 38 -7.98 -1.64 -5.52
CA GLU A 38 -6.88 -1.67 -6.47
C GLU A 38 -6.19 -0.32 -6.54
N GLY A 39 -4.88 -0.31 -6.76
CA GLY A 39 -4.11 0.93 -6.92
C GLY A 39 -3.10 0.89 -8.05
N TRP A 40 -2.89 2.06 -8.64
CA TRP A 40 -1.97 2.32 -9.75
C TRP A 40 -1.33 3.70 -9.57
N LEU A 41 -0.31 3.98 -10.37
CA LEU A 41 0.38 5.26 -10.42
C LEU A 41 -0.11 6.07 -11.62
N GLU A 42 -0.29 7.37 -11.41
CA GLU A 42 -0.49 8.36 -12.46
C GLU A 42 0.68 9.34 -12.47
N PHE A 43 1.18 9.62 -13.67
CA PHE A 43 2.28 10.53 -13.93
C PHE A 43 1.77 11.69 -14.76
N THR A 44 1.63 12.84 -14.12
CA THR A 44 1.19 14.06 -14.81
C THR A 44 2.43 14.87 -15.23
N PRO A 45 2.58 15.21 -16.51
CA PRO A 45 3.69 16.05 -16.96
C PRO A 45 3.67 17.41 -16.23
N GLU A 46 4.80 17.83 -15.68
CA GLU A 46 4.90 19.11 -14.96
C GLU A 46 4.75 20.29 -15.91
N LYS A 47 5.36 20.19 -17.09
CA LYS A 47 5.18 21.15 -18.18
C LYS A 47 3.96 20.69 -18.95
N ALA A 48 2.94 21.55 -19.04
CA ALA A 48 1.54 21.30 -19.47
C ALA A 48 1.32 20.71 -20.90
N ARG A 49 2.30 20.02 -21.47
CA ARG A 49 2.28 19.45 -22.81
C ARG A 49 2.59 17.96 -22.72
N GLY A 50 1.57 17.16 -22.41
CA GLY A 50 1.63 15.71 -22.47
C GLY A 50 0.41 15.06 -21.84
N ASP A 51 0.12 13.82 -22.25
CA ASP A 51 -0.94 13.02 -21.65
C ASP A 51 -0.53 12.50 -20.28
N VAL A 52 -1.50 12.31 -19.39
CA VAL A 52 -1.26 11.62 -18.11
C VAL A 52 -0.94 10.17 -18.43
N ILE A 53 0.20 9.70 -17.93
CA ILE A 53 0.63 8.30 -18.10
C ILE A 53 0.17 7.54 -16.87
N THR A 54 -0.52 6.43 -17.08
CA THR A 54 -0.99 5.58 -15.99
C THR A 54 -0.33 4.21 -16.05
N THR A 55 0.04 3.65 -14.92
CA THR A 55 0.41 2.23 -14.86
C THR A 55 -0.83 1.36 -14.96
N GLU A 56 -0.62 0.07 -15.20
CA GLU A 56 -1.61 -0.93 -14.81
C GLU A 56 -1.76 -0.99 -13.28
N ARG A 57 -2.61 -1.90 -12.80
CA ARG A 57 -2.76 -2.18 -11.37
C ARG A 57 -1.44 -2.68 -10.78
N GLU A 58 -0.88 -1.91 -9.85
CA GLU A 58 0.36 -2.23 -9.12
C GLU A 58 0.08 -3.10 -7.89
N THR A 59 -1.09 -2.93 -7.26
CA THR A 59 -1.45 -3.71 -6.07
C THR A 59 -2.96 -3.88 -5.90
N THR A 60 -3.34 -4.81 -5.03
CA THR A 60 -4.70 -4.97 -4.52
C THR A 60 -4.64 -5.13 -3.02
N GLN A 61 -5.38 -4.28 -2.33
CA GLN A 61 -5.40 -4.17 -0.89
C GLN A 61 -6.80 -4.48 -0.36
N PRO A 62 -6.94 -4.95 0.89
CA PRO A 62 -8.23 -5.25 1.48
C PRO A 62 -9.15 -4.02 1.58
N ASN A 63 -8.59 -2.83 1.75
CA ASN A 63 -9.34 -1.59 1.90
C ASN A 63 -8.51 -0.36 1.48
N ARG A 64 -9.17 0.81 1.43
CA ARG A 64 -8.56 2.10 1.04
C ARG A 64 -7.39 2.52 1.93
N VAL A 65 -7.46 2.24 3.23
CA VAL A 65 -6.44 2.66 4.21
C VAL A 65 -5.14 1.90 3.95
N ASP A 66 -5.23 0.59 3.77
CA ASP A 66 -4.08 -0.26 3.43
C ASP A 66 -3.44 0.16 2.10
N LEU A 67 -4.27 0.57 1.12
CA LEU A 67 -3.77 1.09 -0.15
C LEU A 67 -3.04 2.43 0.00
N ARG A 68 -3.59 3.34 0.80
CA ARG A 68 -2.91 4.60 1.12
C ARG A 68 -1.60 4.35 1.86
N TYR A 69 -1.56 3.37 2.76
CA TYR A 69 -0.33 3.02 3.47
C TYR A 69 0.74 2.47 2.53
N TRP A 70 0.37 1.51 1.67
CA TRP A 70 1.27 1.01 0.63
C TRP A 70 1.85 2.15 -0.22
N ALA A 71 1.02 3.13 -0.57
CA ALA A 71 1.44 4.31 -1.33
C ALA A 71 2.55 5.12 -0.63
N THR A 72 2.50 5.26 0.70
CA THR A 72 3.54 5.98 1.46
C THR A 72 4.88 5.24 1.53
N GLY A 73 4.88 3.92 1.33
CA GLY A 73 6.08 3.08 1.33
C GLY A 73 6.81 3.01 -0.02
N LEU A 74 6.32 3.71 -1.06
CA LEU A 74 6.93 3.64 -2.38
C LEU A 74 8.26 4.40 -2.41
N SER A 75 9.33 3.66 -2.71
CA SER A 75 10.64 4.27 -2.94
C SER A 75 10.69 5.00 -4.29
N ARG A 76 11.55 6.01 -4.37
CA ARG A 76 11.84 6.73 -5.61
C ARG A 76 12.22 5.80 -6.77
N VAL A 77 13.06 4.79 -6.50
CA VAL A 77 13.49 3.79 -7.50
C VAL A 77 12.31 2.99 -8.04
N PHE A 78 11.34 2.64 -7.18
CA PHE A 78 10.13 1.96 -7.62
C PHE A 78 9.31 2.84 -8.56
N ILE A 79 9.10 4.11 -8.18
CA ILE A 79 8.33 5.08 -8.96
C ILE A 79 8.96 5.31 -10.33
N GLU A 80 10.28 5.55 -10.40
CA GLU A 80 11.03 5.73 -11.66
C GLU A 80 10.94 4.47 -12.53
N GLY A 81 11.07 3.28 -11.93
CA GLY A 81 10.92 2.01 -12.63
C GLY A 81 9.51 1.79 -13.18
N SER A 82 8.47 2.21 -12.45
CA SER A 82 7.08 2.15 -12.91
C SER A 82 6.80 3.13 -14.05
N LEU A 83 7.32 4.36 -13.98
CA LEU A 83 7.23 5.34 -15.07
C LEU A 83 7.83 4.79 -16.36
N LYS A 84 9.04 4.22 -16.28
CA LYS A 84 9.72 3.61 -17.42
C LYS A 84 8.84 2.53 -18.07
N ARG A 85 8.32 1.59 -17.28
CA ARG A 85 7.43 0.52 -17.79
C ARG A 85 6.16 1.08 -18.43
N ALA A 86 5.58 2.13 -17.85
CA ALA A 86 4.37 2.74 -18.37
C ALA A 86 4.62 3.43 -19.73
N ILE A 87 5.73 4.16 -19.88
CA ILE A 87 6.15 4.78 -21.16
C ILE A 87 6.40 3.70 -22.23
N ASP A 88 7.11 2.64 -21.87
CA ASP A 88 7.41 1.52 -22.77
C ASP A 88 6.12 0.81 -23.24
N ASN A 89 5.11 0.72 -22.36
CA ASN A 89 3.79 0.15 -22.67
C ASN A 89 2.95 1.11 -23.55
N VAL A 90 2.97 2.42 -23.31
CA VAL A 90 2.27 3.42 -24.15
C VAL A 90 2.87 3.50 -25.56
N SER A 91 4.19 3.34 -25.69
CA SER A 91 4.89 3.33 -26.99
C SER A 91 4.56 2.09 -27.83
N SER A 92 4.08 1.03 -27.18
CA SER A 92 3.54 -0.16 -27.83
C SER A 92 2.03 0.02 -27.98
N GLY A 93 1.57 0.50 -29.14
CA GLY A 93 0.15 0.85 -29.38
C GLY A 93 -0.89 -0.22 -28.95
N PRO A 94 -2.20 0.12 -28.92
CA PRO A 94 -3.20 -0.61 -28.15
C PRO A 94 -3.41 -2.02 -28.69
N VAL A 95 -2.71 -2.99 -28.10
CA VAL A 95 -3.18 -4.36 -28.09
C VAL A 95 -4.35 -4.37 -27.12
N LEU A 96 -5.56 -4.34 -27.68
CA LEU A 96 -6.77 -4.86 -27.04
C LEU A 96 -6.45 -6.25 -26.49
N ARG A 97 -5.93 -6.33 -25.26
CA ARG A 97 -5.86 -7.58 -24.52
C ARG A 97 -7.22 -7.76 -23.86
N ALA A 98 -8.15 -8.23 -24.68
CA ALA A 98 -9.23 -9.08 -24.21
C ALA A 98 -8.65 -10.06 -23.18
N GLU A 99 -9.37 -10.25 -22.08
CA GLU A 99 -9.07 -11.18 -20.99
C GLU A 99 -8.16 -12.31 -21.45
N ALA A 100 -6.91 -12.30 -20.99
CA ALA A 100 -6.08 -13.46 -21.19
C ALA A 100 -6.57 -14.54 -20.23
N PRO A 101 -7.00 -15.72 -20.74
CA PRO A 101 -7.14 -16.88 -19.89
C PRO A 101 -5.80 -17.15 -19.19
N PRO A 102 -5.80 -17.88 -18.05
CA PRO A 102 -4.56 -18.24 -17.38
C PRO A 102 -3.72 -19.01 -18.40
N ARG A 103 -2.55 -18.48 -18.79
CA ARG A 103 -1.57 -19.27 -19.53
C ARG A 103 -1.08 -20.36 -18.58
N SER A 104 -1.62 -21.56 -18.79
CA SER A 104 -1.56 -22.75 -17.96
C SER A 104 -0.18 -23.10 -17.42
N ALA A 105 -0.18 -23.42 -16.12
CA ALA A 105 0.41 -24.61 -15.51
C ALA A 105 1.61 -25.24 -16.23
N ALA A 106 2.81 -24.76 -15.91
CA ALA A 106 3.90 -25.68 -15.64
C ALA A 106 3.89 -25.99 -14.13
N PRO A 107 4.20 -27.22 -13.69
CA PRO A 107 4.37 -27.50 -12.28
C PRO A 107 5.67 -26.82 -11.83
N HIS A 108 5.60 -25.53 -11.55
CA HIS A 108 6.57 -24.90 -10.69
C HIS A 108 6.38 -25.58 -9.34
N LYS A 109 7.32 -26.48 -9.01
CA LYS A 109 7.63 -26.79 -7.60
C LYS A 109 7.45 -25.47 -6.85
N PRO A 110 6.72 -25.42 -5.72
CA PRO A 110 6.51 -24.16 -5.02
C PRO A 110 7.89 -23.66 -4.65
N ARG A 111 8.42 -22.76 -5.50
CA ARG A 111 9.48 -21.87 -5.11
C ARG A 111 8.73 -21.06 -4.09
N ARG A 112 8.97 -21.36 -2.83
CA ARG A 112 8.66 -20.46 -1.72
C ARG A 112 9.01 -19.08 -2.25
N THR A 113 7.99 -18.33 -2.65
CA THR A 113 8.09 -16.89 -2.68
C THR A 113 8.62 -16.58 -1.28
N PRO A 114 9.78 -15.91 -1.14
CA PRO A 114 10.06 -15.30 0.14
C PRO A 114 8.81 -14.47 0.45
N PRO A 115 8.20 -14.60 1.64
CA PRO A 115 7.20 -13.63 2.04
C PRO A 115 7.80 -12.26 1.76
N LEU A 116 7.10 -11.37 1.03
CA LEU A 116 7.42 -9.95 1.13
C LEU A 116 7.54 -9.67 2.63
N ASP A 117 8.70 -9.16 3.05
CA ASP A 117 9.11 -9.10 4.46
C ASP A 117 7.93 -8.77 5.39
N SER A 118 7.44 -9.76 6.13
CA SER A 118 6.43 -9.56 7.19
C SER A 118 6.97 -8.76 8.38
N ARG A 119 8.17 -8.19 8.23
CA ARG A 119 8.87 -7.28 9.11
C ARG A 119 8.50 -5.81 8.92
N THR A 120 7.75 -5.46 7.88
CA THR A 120 7.32 -4.07 7.70
C THR A 120 5.98 -3.86 8.39
N PRO A 121 5.85 -2.93 9.35
CA PRO A 121 4.56 -2.65 9.99
C PRO A 121 3.55 -2.20 8.94
N VAL A 122 2.28 -2.54 9.11
CA VAL A 122 1.18 -2.26 8.15
C VAL A 122 0.50 -0.91 8.40
N LEU A 123 0.74 -0.30 9.57
CA LEU A 123 0.26 1.04 9.91
C LEU A 123 1.24 1.71 10.88
N ASP A 124 1.14 3.04 11.00
CA ASP A 124 1.76 3.81 12.08
C ASP A 124 0.72 4.02 13.20
N PRO A 125 0.92 3.42 14.38
CA PRO A 125 -0.06 3.45 15.44
C PRO A 125 -0.22 4.85 16.04
N PHE A 126 0.79 5.72 15.98
CA PHE A 126 0.70 7.10 16.50
C PHE A 126 -0.09 8.00 15.55
N SER A 127 0.17 7.90 14.25
CA SER A 127 -0.59 8.64 13.23
C SER A 127 -2.07 8.24 13.21
N VAL A 128 -2.38 6.96 13.39
CA VAL A 128 -3.77 6.49 13.47
C VAL A 128 -4.41 6.92 14.79
N TYR A 129 -3.68 6.87 15.92
CA TYR A 129 -4.19 7.37 17.21
C TYR A 129 -4.62 8.83 17.15
N LEU A 130 -3.90 9.68 16.40
CA LEU A 130 -4.27 11.09 16.20
C LEU A 130 -5.59 11.29 15.45
N GLN A 131 -6.00 10.33 14.62
CA GLN A 131 -7.29 10.36 13.91
C GLN A 131 -8.44 9.97 14.84
N GLY A 132 -8.15 9.18 15.87
CA GLY A 132 -9.10 8.75 16.88
C GLY A 132 -8.72 7.40 17.46
N GLU A 133 -8.92 7.23 18.76
CA GLU A 133 -8.59 5.99 19.44
C GLU A 133 -9.44 4.79 18.95
N ASP A 134 -10.72 5.03 18.69
CA ASP A 134 -11.64 4.01 18.16
C ASP A 134 -11.20 3.51 16.77
N ILE A 135 -10.68 4.42 15.94
CA ILE A 135 -10.13 4.09 14.62
C ILE A 135 -8.91 3.20 14.76
N LEU A 136 -8.00 3.50 15.70
CA LEU A 136 -6.84 2.64 15.96
C LEU A 136 -7.27 1.25 16.44
N ARG A 137 -8.25 1.16 17.36
CA ARG A 137 -8.80 -0.13 17.81
C ARG A 137 -9.38 -0.93 16.65
N GLN A 138 -10.18 -0.30 15.79
CA GLN A 138 -10.80 -0.96 14.65
C GLN A 138 -9.77 -1.49 13.67
N GLN A 139 -8.77 -0.68 13.31
CA GLN A 139 -7.71 -1.10 12.39
C GLN A 139 -6.86 -2.22 12.99
N LEU A 140 -6.48 -2.13 14.27
CA LEU A 140 -5.76 -3.20 14.95
C LEU A 140 -6.58 -4.49 15.01
N ALA A 141 -7.88 -4.43 15.31
CA ALA A 141 -8.73 -5.63 15.35
C ALA A 141 -8.86 -6.33 13.98
N ALA A 142 -8.64 -5.61 12.88
CA ALA A 142 -8.60 -6.18 11.53
C ALA A 142 -7.25 -6.82 11.18
N LEU A 143 -6.16 -6.47 11.88
CA LEU A 143 -4.83 -7.04 11.65
C LEU A 143 -4.66 -8.41 12.30
N SER A 144 -3.76 -9.24 11.78
CA SER A 144 -3.40 -10.50 12.43
C SER A 144 -2.48 -10.29 13.63
N ILE A 145 -2.44 -11.27 14.55
CA ILE A 145 -1.52 -11.25 15.71
C ILE A 145 -0.05 -11.15 15.28
N GLU A 146 0.31 -11.70 14.12
CA GLU A 146 1.68 -11.62 13.61
C GLU A 146 2.03 -10.19 13.17
N HIS A 147 1.14 -9.51 12.42
CA HIS A 147 1.34 -8.10 12.07
C HIS A 147 1.35 -7.17 13.28
N MET A 148 0.54 -7.45 14.31
CA MET A 148 0.59 -6.70 15.57
C MET A 148 1.92 -6.86 16.30
N ARG A 149 2.53 -8.04 16.23
CA ARG A 149 3.87 -8.27 16.79
C ARG A 149 4.94 -7.51 16.03
N THR A 150 4.85 -7.50 14.70
CA THR A 150 5.73 -6.66 13.86
C THR A 150 5.58 -5.18 14.23
N LEU A 151 4.36 -4.72 14.48
CA LEU A 151 4.07 -3.37 14.96
C LEU A 151 4.74 -3.07 16.31
N ILE A 152 4.59 -3.99 17.28
CA ILE A 152 5.22 -3.85 18.60
C ILE A 152 6.74 -3.77 18.49
N ASP A 153 7.34 -4.62 17.66
CA ASP A 153 8.79 -4.67 17.44
C ASP A 153 9.29 -3.39 16.74
N ALA A 154 8.65 -3.00 15.63
CA ALA A 154 9.07 -1.87 14.81
C ALA A 154 9.00 -0.52 15.55
N TYR A 155 8.01 -0.34 16.43
CA TYR A 155 7.83 0.89 17.21
C TYR A 155 8.24 0.75 18.68
N GLN A 156 8.86 -0.38 19.05
CA GLN A 156 9.31 -0.69 20.42
C GLN A 156 8.24 -0.41 21.49
N LEU A 157 6.99 -0.83 21.22
CA LEU A 157 5.85 -0.54 22.10
C LEU A 157 5.91 -1.41 23.37
N ASP A 158 5.87 -0.77 24.54
CA ASP A 158 5.77 -1.48 25.81
C ASP A 158 4.32 -1.92 26.08
N VAL A 159 3.98 -3.13 25.62
CA VAL A 159 2.63 -3.73 25.79
C VAL A 159 2.52 -4.67 26.99
N GLY A 160 3.59 -4.78 27.78
CA GLY A 160 3.75 -5.74 28.86
C GLY A 160 3.74 -7.19 28.39
N THR A 161 3.63 -8.14 29.32
CA THR A 161 3.64 -9.58 29.01
C THR A 161 2.45 -9.95 28.12
N ILE A 162 2.74 -10.62 26.99
CA ILE A 162 1.75 -11.24 26.11
C ILE A 162 1.58 -12.69 26.54
N ALA A 163 0.43 -13.02 27.12
CA ALA A 163 0.14 -14.39 27.55
C ALA A 163 -0.03 -15.33 26.33
N ALA A 164 0.34 -16.60 26.51
CA ALA A 164 0.05 -17.64 25.52
C ALA A 164 -1.48 -17.76 25.35
N GLY A 165 -1.97 -17.57 24.12
CA GLY A 165 -3.42 -17.55 23.83
C GLY A 165 -4.07 -16.16 23.88
N THR A 166 -3.30 -15.08 23.95
CA THR A 166 -3.85 -13.71 23.82
C THR A 166 -4.63 -13.58 22.52
N SER A 167 -5.89 -13.17 22.63
CA SER A 167 -6.76 -12.94 21.47
C SER A 167 -6.31 -11.72 20.69
N ASN A 168 -6.70 -11.67 19.41
CA ASN A 168 -6.45 -10.55 18.51
C ASN A 168 -6.87 -9.20 19.16
N THR A 169 -8.12 -9.12 19.63
CA THR A 169 -8.66 -7.94 20.33
C THR A 169 -7.89 -7.62 21.61
N GLY A 170 -7.48 -8.64 22.38
CA GLY A 170 -6.71 -8.42 23.60
C GLY A 170 -5.32 -7.83 23.36
N LEU A 171 -4.68 -8.20 22.23
CA LEU A 171 -3.40 -7.62 21.83
C LEU A 171 -3.58 -6.19 21.27
N ALA A 172 -4.66 -5.95 20.52
CA ALA A 172 -5.01 -4.61 20.03
C ALA A 172 -5.19 -3.61 21.19
N GLU A 173 -5.95 -3.97 22.23
CA GLU A 173 -6.16 -3.11 23.41
C GLU A 173 -4.86 -2.78 24.15
N LYS A 174 -3.92 -3.74 24.22
CA LYS A 174 -2.61 -3.51 24.81
C LYS A 174 -1.79 -2.50 23.99
N ILE A 175 -1.80 -2.61 22.66
CA ILE A 175 -1.11 -1.68 21.76
C ILE A 175 -1.70 -0.27 21.92
N VAL A 176 -3.03 -0.12 21.92
CA VAL A 176 -3.70 1.18 22.11
C VAL A 176 -3.31 1.81 23.45
N SER A 177 -3.26 1.00 24.51
CA SER A 177 -2.86 1.47 25.84
C SER A 177 -1.41 1.97 25.88
N ALA A 178 -0.49 1.25 25.23
CA ALA A 178 0.92 1.64 25.13
C ALA A 178 1.11 2.95 24.36
N VAL A 179 0.42 3.09 23.22
CA VAL A 179 0.45 4.31 22.39
C VAL A 179 -0.10 5.50 23.17
N ARG A 180 -1.21 5.32 23.89
CA ARG A 180 -1.80 6.35 24.76
C ARG A 180 -0.81 6.79 25.84
N ALA A 181 -0.15 5.85 26.52
CA ALA A 181 0.80 6.16 27.60
C ALA A 181 2.01 6.96 27.09
N LEU A 182 2.56 6.60 25.93
CA LEU A 182 3.67 7.30 25.29
C LEU A 182 3.30 8.72 24.83
N ARG A 183 2.03 8.97 24.50
CA ARG A 183 1.54 10.31 24.10
C ARG A 183 1.20 11.21 25.29
N ALA A 184 0.94 10.63 26.45
CA ALA A 184 0.66 11.35 27.69
C ALA A 184 1.93 11.71 28.48
N SER A 185 3.10 11.22 28.03
CA SER A 185 4.42 11.49 28.59
C SER A 185 5.10 12.65 27.87
#